data_AF-P60743-F1
#
_entry.id   AF-P60743-F1
#
_cell.length_a   1.000
_cell.length_b   1.000
_cell.length_c   1.000
_cell.angle_alpha   90.00
_cell.angle_beta   90.00
_cell.angle_gamma   90.00
#
_symmetry.space_group_name_H-M   'P 1'
#
loop_
_entity.id
_entity.type
_entity.pdbx_description
1 polymer ?
#
loop_
_entity_poly.entity_id
_entity_poly.type
_entity_poly.pdbx_seq_one_letter_code
_entity_poly.pdbx_strand_id
1 'polypeptide(L)' 'MPKLKKLLLKVSTSKPNTNPPSQNEEKGTIVKQEAPIHVSNVALVCPQTQTPTKVGIRIQSGKKVRYAKKSNQTLDEKN' A
#
# COMPACT_ATOMS: atom_id res chain seq x y z
N MET A 1 7.65 -17.51 -6.33
CA MET A 1 7.36 -16.83 -5.06
C MET A 1 7.83 -15.38 -5.14
N PRO A 2 7.06 -14.37 -4.69
CA PRO A 2 7.53 -12.99 -4.66
C PRO A 2 8.77 -12.91 -3.76
N LYS A 3 9.92 -12.58 -4.36
CA LYS A 3 11.25 -12.72 -3.71
C LYS A 3 11.47 -11.69 -2.58
N LEU A 4 10.67 -10.63 -2.52
CA LEU A 4 10.70 -9.59 -1.48
C LEU A 4 9.26 -9.17 -1.14
N LYS A 5 8.85 -9.31 0.13
CA LYS A 5 7.55 -8.85 0.64
C LYS A 5 7.60 -7.33 0.86
N LYS A 6 7.60 -6.55 -0.22
CA LYS A 6 7.55 -5.09 -0.19
C LYS A 6 6.33 -4.63 -0.96
N LEU A 7 5.58 -3.69 -0.38
CA LEU A 7 4.54 -2.96 -1.08
C LEU A 7 5.06 -1.54 -1.31
N LEU A 8 4.97 -1.04 -2.55
CA LEU A 8 5.10 0.38 -2.80
C LEU A 8 3.72 0.99 -2.52
N LEU A 9 3.66 1.80 -1.48
CA LEU A 9 2.50 2.62 -1.17
C LEU A 9 2.98 4.07 -1.25
N LYS A 10 2.16 4.95 -1.83
CA LYS A 10 2.38 6.40 -1.87
C LYS A 10 2.26 6.98 -0.47
N VAL A 11 3.23 6.68 0.37
CA VAL A 11 3.42 7.28 1.68
C VAL A 11 4.47 8.35 1.51
N SER A 12 4.13 9.57 1.92
CA SER A 12 5.05 10.69 1.98
C SER A 12 6.07 10.44 3.08
N THR A 13 7.17 9.74 2.79
CA THR A 13 8.34 9.72 3.66
C THR A 13 9.57 10.15 2.88
N SER A 14 9.98 11.37 3.17
CA SER A 14 11.07 12.11 2.56
C SER A 14 12.43 11.59 3.02
N LYS A 15 13.25 11.17 2.05
CA LYS A 15 14.67 11.51 2.08
C LYS A 15 14.94 12.24 0.77
N PRO A 16 15.31 13.53 0.79
CA PRO A 16 15.65 14.23 -0.44
C PRO A 16 16.91 13.58 -1.00
N ASN A 17 16.81 12.93 -2.16
CA ASN A 17 18.00 12.65 -2.95
C ASN A 17 18.29 13.92 -3.74
N THR A 18 19.37 14.61 -3.37
CA THR A 18 19.96 15.63 -4.23
C THR A 18 20.66 14.88 -5.36
N ASN A 19 20.08 14.87 -6.55
CA ASN A 19 20.86 14.48 -7.72
C ASN A 19 21.99 15.52 -7.89
N PRO A 20 23.25 15.10 -8.10
CA PRO A 20 24.28 16.05 -8.49
C PRO A 20 23.83 16.79 -9.75
N PRO A 21 24.16 18.07 -9.93
CA PRO A 21 23.74 18.85 -11.09
C PRO A 21 24.15 18.10 -12.37
N SER A 22 23.15 17.71 -13.14
CA SER A 22 23.34 17.18 -14.50
C SER A 22 23.53 18.36 -15.45
N GLN A 23 24.16 18.15 -16.60
CA GLN A 23 24.38 19.20 -17.60
C GLN A 23 23.10 19.95 -18.03
N ASN A 24 21.91 19.41 -17.75
CA ASN A 24 20.62 19.99 -18.09
C ASN A 24 19.85 20.65 -16.91
N GLU A 25 20.32 20.53 -15.67
CA GLU A 25 19.64 21.09 -14.48
C GLU A 25 20.67 21.77 -13.55
N GLU A 26 20.76 23.09 -13.63
CA GLU A 26 21.73 23.91 -12.88
C GLU A 26 21.51 23.92 -11.35
N LYS A 27 20.34 23.48 -10.88
CA LYS A 27 19.98 23.44 -9.45
C LYS A 27 19.56 22.03 -9.07
N GLY A 28 20.16 21.50 -8.01
CA GLY A 28 19.80 20.18 -7.48
C GLY A 28 18.30 20.09 -7.16
N THR A 29 17.60 19.21 -7.86
CA THR A 29 16.16 18.98 -7.66
C THR A 29 15.93 18.07 -6.45
N ILE A 30 15.11 18.53 -5.49
CA ILE A 30 14.65 17.68 -4.37
C ILE A 30 13.58 16.74 -4.90
N VAL A 31 13.98 15.51 -5.24
CA VAL A 31 13.03 14.46 -5.66
C VAL A 31 12.52 13.73 -4.43
N LYS A 32 11.20 13.80 -4.18
CA LYS A 32 10.53 12.95 -3.20
C LYS A 32 10.29 11.57 -3.82
N GLN A 33 11.01 10.56 -3.38
CA GLN A 33 10.82 9.18 -3.81
C GLN A 33 10.06 8.38 -2.74
N GLU A 34 9.21 7.47 -3.17
CA GLU A 34 8.50 6.56 -2.28
C GLU A 34 9.46 5.48 -1.77
N ALA A 35 9.54 5.33 -0.45
CA ALA A 35 10.32 4.26 0.18
C ALA A 35 9.47 2.98 0.30
N PRO A 36 10.06 1.79 0.10
CA PRO A 36 9.34 0.54 0.32
C PRO A 36 8.97 0.37 1.79
N ILE A 37 7.73 -0.04 2.06
CA ILE A 37 7.24 -0.36 3.40
C ILE A 37 7.13 -1.88 3.54
N HIS A 38 7.48 -2.40 4.72
CA HIS A 38 7.32 -3.81 5.01
C HIS A 38 5.84 -4.19 5.11
N VAL A 39 5.45 -5.31 4.50
CA VAL A 39 4.04 -5.72 4.36
C VAL A 39 3.34 -5.95 5.70
N SER A 40 4.06 -6.16 6.81
CA SER A 40 3.45 -6.25 8.15
C SER A 40 2.87 -4.94 8.67
N ASN A 41 3.30 -3.80 8.11
CA ASN A 41 2.94 -2.46 8.59
C ASN A 41 1.77 -1.85 7.81
N VAL A 42 1.15 -2.61 6.91
CA VAL A 42 -0.03 -2.20 6.15
C VAL A 42 -1.26 -3.01 6.56
N ALA A 43 -2.41 -2.33 6.63
CA ALA A 43 -3.71 -2.93 6.89
C ALA A 43 -4.69 -2.56 5.77
N LEU A 44 -5.64 -3.44 5.45
CA LEU A 44 -6.71 -3.12 4.51
C LEU A 44 -7.71 -2.20 5.18
N VAL A 45 -8.06 -1.14 4.47
CA VAL A 45 -9.14 -0.22 4.86
C VAL A 45 -10.46 -0.85 4.45
N CYS A 46 -11.41 -0.95 5.39
CA CYS A 46 -12.76 -1.39 5.05
C CYS A 46 -13.48 -0.25 4.30
N PRO A 47 -14.12 -0.52 3.15
CA PRO A 47 -14.77 0.51 2.34
C PRO A 47 -15.88 1.26 3.08
N GLN A 48 -16.57 0.61 4.03
CA GLN A 48 -17.68 1.23 4.76
C GLN A 48 -17.23 2.05 5.96
N THR A 49 -16.39 1.47 6.81
CA THR A 49 -15.99 2.11 8.07
C THR A 49 -14.78 3.01 7.93
N GLN A 50 -14.07 2.96 6.79
CA GLN A 50 -12.77 3.60 6.54
C GLN A 50 -11.72 3.29 7.63
N THR A 51 -11.97 2.28 8.46
CA THR A 51 -11.05 1.86 9.52
C THR A 51 -10.15 0.73 9.04
N PRO A 52 -8.90 0.65 9.55
CA PRO A 52 -8.03 -0.49 9.29
C PRO A 52 -8.63 -1.75 9.91
N THR A 53 -8.73 -2.81 9.10
CA THR A 53 -9.32 -4.09 9.49
C THR A 53 -8.39 -5.27 9.20
N LYS A 54 -8.50 -6.30 10.03
CA LYS A 54 -7.90 -7.61 9.76
C LYS A 54 -8.77 -8.37 8.77
N VAL A 55 -8.15 -9.16 7.90
CA VAL A 55 -8.83 -9.97 6.88
C VAL A 55 -9.19 -11.35 7.44
N GLY A 56 -10.43 -11.78 7.21
CA GLY A 56 -10.85 -13.17 7.29
C GLY A 56 -11.14 -13.73 5.89
N ILE A 57 -11.29 -15.05 5.77
CA ILE A 57 -11.66 -15.72 4.53
C ILE A 57 -12.98 -16.47 4.77
N ARG A 58 -13.97 -16.24 3.92
CA ARG A 58 -15.23 -17.00 3.91
C ARG A 58 -15.48 -17.56 2.51
N ILE A 59 -16.25 -18.63 2.43
CA ILE A 59 -16.65 -19.22 1.16
C ILE A 59 -18.07 -18.73 0.88
N GLN A 60 -18.25 -17.95 -0.18
CA GLN A 60 -19.56 -17.53 -0.67
C GLN A 60 -19.70 -18.02 -2.11
N SER A 61 -20.75 -18.79 -2.38
CA SER A 61 -21.07 -19.31 -3.72
C SER A 61 -19.90 -20.05 -4.40
N GLY A 62 -19.18 -20.87 -3.62
CA GLY A 62 -18.02 -21.64 -4.09
C GLY A 62 -16.73 -20.83 -4.29
N LYS A 63 -16.77 -19.51 -4.13
CA LYS A 63 -15.59 -18.63 -4.25
C LYS A 63 -15.07 -18.23 -2.87
N LYS A 64 -13.75 -18.27 -2.70
CA LYS A 64 -13.07 -17.75 -1.50
C LYS A 64 -13.08 -16.23 -1.59
N VAL A 65 -13.77 -15.59 -0.65
CA VAL A 65 -13.84 -14.14 -0.55
C VAL A 65 -13.21 -13.67 0.76
N ARG A 66 -12.47 -12.56 0.68
CA ARG A 66 -11.90 -11.87 1.83
C ARG A 66 -12.98 -11.01 2.45
N TYR A 67 -13.07 -11.03 3.78
CA TYR A 67 -13.98 -10.17 4.53
C TYR A 67 -13.25 -9.41 5.64
N ALA A 68 -13.73 -8.21 5.96
CA ALA A 68 -13.24 -7.42 7.07
C ALA A 68 -13.75 -8.00 8.39
N LYS A 69 -12.86 -8.40 9.30
CA LYS A 69 -13.27 -9.01 10.59
C LYS A 69 -14.07 -8.07 11.50
N LYS A 70 -13.94 -6.74 11.34
CA LYS A 70 -14.66 -5.77 12.16
C LYS A 70 -16.11 -5.56 11.71
N SER A 71 -16.34 -5.50 10.40
CA SER A 71 -17.65 -5.16 9.82
C SER A 71 -18.34 -6.34 9.12
N ASN A 72 -17.68 -7.49 9.02
CA ASN A 72 -18.11 -8.69 8.28
C ASN A 72 -18.41 -8.46 6.79
N GLN A 73 -17.92 -7.35 6.23
CA GLN A 73 -18.12 -6.99 4.83
C GLN A 73 -17.09 -7.63 3.90
N THR A 74 -17.51 -7.95 2.68
CA THR A 74 -16.61 -8.45 1.63
C THR A 74 -15.64 -7.36 1.17
N LEU A 75 -14.36 -7.68 1.04
CA LEU A 75 -13.28 -6.77 0.63
C LEU A 75 -12.89 -6.92 -0.86
N ASP A 76 -13.55 -7.81 -1.60
CA ASP A 76 -13.20 -8.16 -2.98
C ASP A 76 -13.99 -7.41 -4.06
N GLU A 77 -14.76 -6.38 -3.67
CA GLU A 77 -15.38 -5.45 -4.62
C GLU A 77 -14.30 -4.47 -5.10
N LYS A 78 -13.84 -4.66 -6.33
CA LYS A 78 -12.86 -3.79 -6.99
C LYS A 78 -13.50 -2.42 -7.26
N ASN A 79 -13.03 -1.39 -6.57
CA ASN A 79 -12.88 -0.07 -7.18
C ASN A 79 -11.63 -0.06 -8.08
#